data_AF-A0A1H3RC57-F1
#
_entry.id   AF-A0A1H3RC57-F1
#
_cell.length_a   1.000
_cell.length_b   1.000
_cell.length_c   1.000
_cell.angle_alpha   90.00
_cell.angle_beta   90.00
_cell.angle_gamma   90.00
#
_symmetry.space_group_name_H-M   'P 1'
#
loop_
_entity.id
_entity.type
_entity.pdbx_description
1 polymer ?
#
loop_
_entity_poly.entity_id
_entity_poly.type
_entity_poly.pdbx_seq_one_letter_code
_entity_poly.pdbx_strand_id
1 'polypeptide(L)' 'MFNAKDKGAWSEALLQRCPTNVAIVAMANKMARTAWAILAHDREYQKGYMSQVPT' A
#
# COMPACT_ATOMS: atom_id res chain seq x y z
N MET A 1 -0.87 -5.33 9.32
CA MET A 1 -0.16 -6.42 8.61
C MET A 1 -0.78 -6.49 7.22
N PHE A 2 -0.03 -6.27 6.14
CA PHE A 2 -0.59 -6.39 4.79
C PHE A 2 -0.93 -7.86 4.54
N ASN A 3 -2.20 -8.20 4.70
CA ASN A 3 -2.68 -9.57 4.54
C ASN A 3 -2.69 -9.89 3.05
N ALA A 4 -1.60 -10.47 2.55
CA ALA A 4 -1.44 -10.86 1.14
C ALA A 4 -2.51 -11.86 0.66
N LYS A 5 -3.33 -12.41 1.58
CA LYS A 5 -4.48 -13.27 1.30
C LYS A 5 -5.75 -12.49 0.93
N ASP A 6 -5.83 -11.22 1.30
CA ASP A 6 -6.86 -10.33 0.78
C ASP A 6 -6.27 -9.74 -0.50
N LYS A 7 -6.40 -10.46 -1.63
CA LYS A 7 -6.54 -9.75 -2.90
C LYS A 7 -7.81 -8.95 -2.74
N GLY A 8 -7.73 -7.80 -2.05
CA GLY A 8 -8.91 -7.10 -1.62
C GLY A 8 -9.74 -6.82 -2.86
N ALA A 9 -11.06 -6.95 -2.74
CA ALA A 9 -12.02 -6.76 -3.84
C ALA A 9 -11.69 -5.53 -4.71
N TRP A 10 -11.02 -4.53 -4.13
CA TRP A 10 -10.42 -3.40 -4.82
C TRP A 10 -9.41 -3.77 -5.93
N SER A 11 -8.45 -4.67 -5.70
CA SER A 11 -7.44 -5.09 -6.68
C SER A 11 -8.06 -5.84 -7.87
N GLU A 12 -9.06 -6.67 -7.61
CA GLU A 12 -9.85 -7.34 -8.65
C GLU A 12 -10.72 -6.35 -9.42
N ALA A 13 -11.39 -5.42 -8.73
CA ALA A 13 -12.11 -4.32 -9.38
C ALA A 13 -11.19 -3.41 -10.21
N LEU A 14 -9.92 -3.24 -9.80
CA LEU A 14 -8.92 -2.48 -10.54
C LEU A 14 -8.50 -3.22 -11.81
N LEU A 15 -8.31 -4.54 -11.75
CA LEU A 15 -8.04 -5.38 -12.92
C LEU A 15 -9.20 -5.43 -13.91
N GLN A 16 -10.45 -5.35 -13.43
CA GLN A 16 -11.63 -5.27 -14.28
C GLN A 16 -11.77 -3.92 -15.00
N ARG A 17 -11.23 -2.84 -14.42
CA ARG A 17 -11.36 -1.47 -14.94
C ARG A 17 -10.14 -0.97 -15.69
N CYS A 18 -8.98 -1.57 -15.46
CA CYS A 18 -7.71 -1.07 -15.96
C CYS A 18 -6.84 -2.20 -16.53
N PRO A 19 -6.01 -1.90 -17.56
CA PRO A 19 -5.06 -2.87 -18.07
C PRO A 19 -4.14 -3.37 -16.96
N THR A 20 -3.79 -4.65 -17.00
CA THR A 20 -3.02 -5.35 -15.96
C THR A 20 -1.75 -4.61 -15.55
N ASN A 21 -1.07 -3.97 -16.50
CA ASN A 21 0.14 -3.18 -16.24
C ASN A 21 -0.12 -2.03 -15.27
N VAL A 22 -1.25 -1.34 -15.40
CA VAL A 22 -1.65 -0.24 -14.52
C VAL A 22 -1.97 -0.74 -13.12
N ALA A 23 -2.61 -1.90 -13.00
CA ALA A 23 -2.91 -2.51 -11.71
C ALA A 23 -1.62 -2.89 -10.95
N ILE A 24 -0.62 -3.42 -11.65
CA ILE A 24 0.69 -3.75 -11.08
C ILE A 24 1.41 -2.48 -10.61
N VAL A 25 1.44 -1.43 -11.44
CA VAL A 25 2.05 -0.15 -11.08
C VAL A 25 1.36 0.50 -9.88
N ALA A 26 0.03 0.44 -9.80
CA ALA A 26 -0.72 0.96 -8.66
C ALA A 26 -0.38 0.20 -7.36
N MET A 27 -0.24 -1.12 -7.42
CA MET A 27 0.21 -1.92 -6.27
C MET A 27 1.65 -1.57 -5.86
N ALA A 28 2.56 -1.40 -6.83
CA ALA A 28 3.92 -0.98 -6.57
C ALA A 28 3.97 0.43 -5.95
N ASN A 29 3.16 1.37 -6.45
CA ASN A 29 3.09 2.73 -5.92
C ASN A 29 2.60 2.74 -4.46
N LYS A 30 1.61 1.91 -4.12
CA LYS A 30 1.14 1.74 -2.75
C LYS A 30 2.26 1.26 -1.81
N MET A 31 3.10 0.34 -2.25
CA MET A 31 4.26 -0.12 -1.47
C MET A 31 5.35 0.95 -1.39
N ALA A 32 5.66 1.61 -2.50
CA ALA A 32 6.64 2.68 -2.55
C ALA A 32 6.27 3.83 -1.62
N ARG A 33 4.99 4.20 -1.52
CA ARG A 33 4.53 5.24 -0.59
C ARG A 33 4.62 4.82 0.87
N THR A 34 4.46 3.52 1.16
CA THR A 34 4.70 2.97 2.50
C THR A 34 6.18 3.06 2.86
N ALA A 35 7.08 2.66 1.95
CA ALA A 35 8.52 2.78 2.13
C ALA A 35 8.96 4.25 2.28
N TRP A 36 8.41 5.14 1.45
CA TRP A 36 8.68 6.57 1.53
C TRP A 36 8.24 7.17 2.86
N ALA A 37 7.08 6.79 3.39
CA ALA A 37 6.64 7.28 4.71
C ALA A 37 7.59 6.83 5.83
N ILE A 38 8.08 5.58 5.78
CA ILE A 38 9.05 5.06 6.75
C ILE A 38 10.35 5.87 6.68
N LEU A 39 10.88 6.06 5.47
CA LEU A 39 12.11 6.82 5.22
C LEU A 39 11.95 8.31 5.59
N ALA A 40 10.84 8.95 5.21
CA ALA A 40 10.60 10.37 5.44
C ALA A 40 10.39 10.70 6.92
N HIS A 41 9.91 9.74 7.71
CA HIS A 41 9.75 9.90 9.15
C HIS A 41 10.93 9.36 9.96
N ASP A 42 11.99 8.85 9.31
CA ASP A 42 13.17 8.21 9.93
C ASP A 42 12.78 7.19 11.03
N ARG A 43 11.68 6.45 10.80
CA ARG A 43 11.11 5.53 11.78
C ARG A 43 11.50 4.10 11.43
N GLU A 44 11.87 3.30 12.42
CA GLU A 44 11.97 1.85 12.22
C GLU A 44 10.60 1.26 11.86
N TYR A 45 10.60 0.31 10.93
CA TYR A 45 9.38 -0.35 10.47
C TYR A 45 8.71 -1.12 11.62
N GLN A 46 7.63 -0.57 12.17
CA GLN A 46 6.81 -1.24 13.17
C GLN A 46 5.63 -1.97 12.52
N LYS A 47 5.56 -3.30 12.70
CA LYS A 47 4.47 -4.15 12.21
C LYS A 47 3.17 -3.85 12.98
N GLY A 48 2.44 -2.82 12.56
CA GLY A 48 1.22 -2.35 13.23
C GLY A 48 1.13 -0.82 13.37
N TYR A 49 2.06 -0.07 12.77
CA TYR A 49 2.06 1.38 12.81
C TYR A 49 0.72 1.97 12.30
N MET A 50 -0.02 2.62 13.20
CA MET A 50 -1.17 3.44 12.85
C MET A 50 -0.69 4.89 12.83
N SER A 51 -0.87 5.58 11.70
CA SER A 51 -0.62 7.02 11.62
C SER A 51 -1.53 7.73 12.62
N GLN A 52 -0.99 8.11 13.77
CA GLN A 52 -1.70 8.95 14.73
C GLN A 52 -1.82 10.33 14.09
N VAL A 53 -3.06 10.80 13.89
CA VAL A 53 -3.33 12.18 13.52
C VAL A 53 -2.75 13.07 14.62
N PRO A 54 -1.90 14.06 14.32
CA PRO A 54 -1.48 15.02 15.32
C PRO A 54 -2.70 15.88 15.68
N THR A 55 -3.13 15.81 16.94
CA THR A 55 -4.11 16.72 17.53
C THR A 55 -3.44 18.04 17.90
#